data_AF-A0ABD4PUZ3-F1
#
_entry.id   AF-A0ABD4PUZ3-F1
#
_cell.length_a   1.000
_cell.length_b   1.000
_cell.length_c   1.000
_cell.angle_alpha   90.00
_cell.angle_beta   90.00
_cell.angle_gamma   90.00
#
_symmetry.space_group_name_H-M   'P 1'
#
loop_
_entity.id
_entity.type
_entity.pdbx_description
1 polymer ?
#
loop_
_entity_poly.entity_id
_entity_poly.type
_entity_poly.pdbx_seq_one_letter_code
_entity_poly.pdbx_strand_id
1 'polypeptide(L)'
;MKNIQSTLEILLNEFEKDLNLKDSIFKKLNIKIDTPAYNFINSIKNHVSNSDLSKEYILSKFKIVRDKFIIDPKTNKKHPMSKLETPLKKLVYGGYISSFSKDKNNTDEFKSIEELELYKFALKKSNDNTYIFDYDAVIISKNICGTIDAESFKKVYVFFSSLNFSKNVDVTPNFLFKKKLHCSCGGKFIESQDKIIECKKCQLKFIKDNLLNFIIETIIDKVLSDKSNFNKFKNEINYKIKSLDETFLLLTKKRFNKTKEYLTFNSSSGFDKNTFKNIIDNINSELDTNKNTCCEYRKKLDYITFLENTLSEKNEEQKDIIEKIYSEIFFYIKSNEEKFNSIFEEIIDYIKVVVNKNEKQAKVILEYRVT
;
A
#
# COMPACT_ATOMS: atom_id res chain seq x y z
N MET A 1 3.37 2.94 25.45
CA MET A 1 2.39 1.84 25.66
C MET A 1 3.03 0.81 26.58
N LYS A 2 2.43 0.45 27.71
CA LYS A 2 2.89 -0.72 28.48
C LYS A 2 2.81 -1.95 27.57
N ASN A 3 3.88 -2.75 27.52
CA ASN A 3 3.97 -3.94 26.67
C ASN A 3 2.82 -4.90 27.02
N ILE A 4 2.13 -5.44 26.02
CA ILE A 4 1.02 -6.42 26.16
C ILE A 4 1.40 -7.56 27.12
N GLN A 5 2.66 -8.01 27.09
CA GLN A 5 3.19 -9.03 28.00
C GLN A 5 3.15 -8.58 29.47
N SER A 6 3.48 -7.31 29.77
CA SER A 6 3.39 -6.77 31.13
C SER A 6 1.94 -6.63 31.60
N THR A 7 1.01 -6.29 30.71
CA THR A 7 -0.41 -6.19 31.03
C THR A 7 -1.01 -7.57 31.31
N LEU A 8 -0.70 -8.58 30.47
CA LEU A 8 -1.11 -9.97 30.68
C LEU A 8 -0.52 -10.57 31.97
N GLU A 9 0.76 -10.31 32.26
CA GLU A 9 1.40 -10.74 33.52
C GLU A 9 0.69 -10.15 34.74
N ILE A 10 0.39 -8.84 34.73
CA ILE A 10 -0.31 -8.21 35.84
C ILE A 10 -1.72 -8.79 35.98
N LEU A 11 -2.45 -8.98 34.88
CA LEU A 11 -3.78 -9.58 34.91
C LEU A 11 -3.77 -10.99 35.49
N LEU A 12 -2.87 -11.85 35.03
CA LEU A 12 -2.75 -13.23 35.51
C LEU A 12 -2.37 -13.31 36.98
N ASN A 13 -1.41 -12.48 37.41
CA ASN A 13 -0.99 -12.43 38.81
C ASN A 13 -2.09 -11.91 39.75
N GLU A 14 -2.99 -11.05 39.26
CA GLU A 14 -4.13 -10.56 40.04
C GLU A 14 -5.29 -11.59 40.02
N PHE A 15 -5.52 -12.30 38.91
CA PHE A 15 -6.47 -13.44 38.84
C PHE A 15 -6.09 -14.59 39.78
N GLU A 16 -4.80 -14.87 39.96
CA GLU A 16 -4.32 -15.86 40.94
C GLU A 16 -4.61 -15.44 42.39
N LYS A 17 -4.73 -14.13 42.66
CA LYS A 17 -4.93 -13.56 44.00
C LYS A 17 -6.40 -13.32 44.36
N ASP A 18 -7.22 -12.87 43.41
CA ASP A 18 -8.65 -12.62 43.60
C ASP A 18 -9.42 -12.99 42.32
N LEU A 19 -10.26 -14.03 42.39
CA LEU A 19 -11.08 -14.48 41.25
C LEU A 19 -12.20 -13.48 40.91
N ASN A 20 -12.60 -12.66 41.88
CA ASN A 20 -13.62 -11.64 41.67
C ASN A 20 -12.91 -10.35 41.26
N LEU A 21 -12.48 -10.29 40.00
CA LEU A 21 -11.85 -9.09 39.40
C LEU A 21 -12.62 -7.81 39.77
N LYS A 22 -12.12 -7.06 40.74
CA LYS A 22 -12.71 -5.78 41.14
C LYS A 22 -12.34 -4.69 40.16
N ASP A 23 -13.20 -3.69 40.03
CA ASP A 23 -12.99 -2.54 39.14
C ASP A 23 -11.73 -1.72 39.51
N SER A 24 -11.17 -1.95 40.70
CA SER A 24 -9.87 -1.44 41.13
C SER A 24 -8.71 -1.86 40.23
N ILE A 25 -8.79 -2.99 39.52
CA ILE A 25 -7.74 -3.47 38.61
C ILE A 25 -7.63 -2.60 37.36
N PHE A 26 -8.76 -2.19 36.78
CA PHE A 26 -8.79 -1.28 35.62
C PHE A 26 -8.19 0.08 35.96
N LYS A 27 -8.47 0.58 37.17
CA LYS A 27 -7.85 1.81 37.71
C LYS A 27 -6.34 1.65 37.93
N LYS A 28 -5.88 0.53 38.51
CA LYS A 28 -4.46 0.23 38.76
C LYS A 28 -3.64 0.09 37.46
N LEU A 29 -4.25 -0.46 36.40
CA LEU A 29 -3.64 -0.62 35.09
C LEU A 29 -3.75 0.62 34.20
N ASN A 30 -4.53 1.63 34.61
CA ASN A 30 -4.83 2.84 33.83
C ASN A 30 -5.38 2.52 32.43
N ILE A 31 -6.24 1.50 32.34
CA ILE A 31 -6.82 1.04 31.07
C ILE A 31 -8.06 1.88 30.79
N LYS A 32 -8.07 2.58 29.65
CA LYS A 32 -9.25 3.35 29.20
C LYS A 32 -10.40 2.40 28.86
N ILE A 33 -11.61 2.81 29.23
CA ILE A 33 -12.87 2.16 28.87
C ILE A 33 -12.95 2.09 27.32
N ASP A 34 -13.60 1.04 26.81
CA ASP A 34 -13.80 0.76 25.37
C ASP A 34 -12.53 0.50 24.55
N THR A 35 -11.38 0.31 25.20
CA THR A 35 -10.18 -0.17 24.50
C THR A 35 -10.25 -1.69 24.25
N PRO A 36 -9.54 -2.22 23.24
CA PRO A 36 -9.47 -3.66 23.02
C PRO A 36 -8.98 -4.44 24.25
N ALA A 37 -8.07 -3.86 25.02
CA ALA A 37 -7.60 -4.43 26.29
C ALA A 37 -8.71 -4.43 27.35
N TYR A 38 -9.47 -3.35 27.49
CA TYR A 38 -10.63 -3.29 28.39
C TYR A 38 -11.67 -4.35 28.04
N ASN A 39 -12.05 -4.45 26.76
CA ASN A 39 -13.04 -5.40 26.28
C ASN A 39 -12.60 -6.86 26.47
N PHE A 40 -11.32 -7.16 26.21
CA PHE A 40 -10.76 -8.48 26.45
C PHE A 40 -10.81 -8.86 27.93
N ILE A 41 -10.35 -7.98 28.83
CA ILE A 41 -10.36 -8.23 30.27
C ILE A 41 -11.79 -8.36 30.81
N ASN A 42 -12.70 -7.51 30.35
CA ASN A 42 -14.10 -7.54 30.76
C ASN A 42 -14.82 -8.81 30.26
N SER A 43 -14.45 -9.30 29.07
CA SER A 43 -14.94 -10.58 28.55
C SER A 43 -14.46 -11.76 29.40
N ILE A 44 -13.18 -11.79 29.80
CA ILE A 44 -12.67 -12.81 30.73
C ILE A 44 -13.39 -12.72 32.09
N LYS A 45 -13.58 -11.50 32.63
CA LYS A 45 -14.33 -11.28 33.88
C LYS A 45 -15.73 -11.88 33.79
N ASN A 46 -16.50 -11.53 32.77
CA ASN A 46 -17.85 -12.04 32.57
C ASN A 46 -17.88 -13.56 32.36
N HIS A 47 -16.92 -14.11 31.62
CA HIS A 47 -16.82 -15.55 31.39
C HIS A 47 -16.52 -16.31 32.70
N VAL A 48 -15.63 -15.79 33.53
CA VAL A 48 -15.28 -16.38 34.84
C VAL A 48 -16.43 -16.25 35.84
N SER A 49 -17.16 -15.13 35.84
CA SER A 49 -18.30 -14.91 36.74
C SER A 49 -19.55 -15.72 36.36
N ASN A 50 -19.71 -16.09 35.08
CA ASN A 50 -20.90 -16.81 34.59
C ASN A 50 -20.66 -18.32 34.35
N SER A 51 -19.47 -18.86 34.65
CA SER A 51 -19.16 -20.27 34.42
C SER A 51 -19.36 -21.11 35.68
N ASP A 52 -20.06 -22.25 35.58
CA ASP A 52 -20.12 -23.31 36.61
C ASP A 52 -18.76 -24.04 36.81
N LEU A 53 -17.67 -23.49 36.29
CA LEU A 53 -16.35 -24.08 36.32
C LEU A 53 -15.68 -23.85 37.68
N SER A 54 -15.05 -24.89 38.24
CA SER A 54 -14.34 -24.75 39.50
C SER A 54 -13.18 -23.77 39.40
N LYS A 55 -12.93 -23.04 40.49
CA LYS A 55 -11.75 -22.16 40.68
C LYS A 55 -10.45 -22.84 40.24
N GLU A 56 -10.30 -24.11 40.59
CA GLU A 56 -9.12 -24.94 40.29
C GLU A 56 -8.96 -25.17 38.79
N TYR A 57 -10.06 -25.40 38.07
CA TYR A 57 -10.04 -25.54 36.62
C TYR A 57 -9.58 -24.24 35.94
N ILE A 58 -10.16 -23.10 36.33
CA ILE A 58 -9.82 -21.78 35.77
C ILE A 58 -8.33 -21.45 36.04
N LEU A 59 -7.86 -21.65 37.27
CA LEU A 59 -6.45 -21.45 37.64
C LEU A 59 -5.52 -22.40 36.85
N SER A 60 -5.93 -23.64 36.60
CA SER A 60 -5.15 -24.58 35.79
C SER A 60 -4.97 -24.10 34.34
N LYS A 61 -6.00 -23.48 33.75
CA LYS A 61 -5.92 -22.90 32.39
C LYS A 61 -5.02 -21.67 32.36
N PHE A 62 -5.11 -20.81 33.37
CA PHE A 62 -4.21 -19.66 33.49
C PHE A 62 -2.75 -20.05 33.70
N LYS A 63 -2.49 -21.09 34.50
CA LYS A 63 -1.15 -21.65 34.66
C LYS A 63 -0.60 -22.16 33.32
N ILE A 64 -1.43 -22.84 32.52
CA ILE A 64 -1.05 -23.25 31.15
C ILE A 64 -0.72 -22.03 30.28
N VAL A 65 -1.50 -20.95 30.34
CA VAL A 65 -1.24 -19.73 29.56
C VAL A 65 0.08 -19.08 29.99
N ARG A 66 0.30 -18.95 31.30
CA ARG A 66 1.53 -18.39 31.86
C ARG A 66 2.76 -19.21 31.45
N ASP A 67 2.71 -20.53 31.66
CA ASP A 67 3.85 -21.43 31.48
C ASP A 67 4.14 -21.70 29.97
N LYS A 68 3.13 -21.63 29.10
CA LYS A 68 3.33 -21.80 27.65
C LYS A 68 3.73 -20.51 26.92
N PHE A 69 3.24 -19.35 27.37
CA PHE A 69 3.33 -18.12 26.58
C PHE A 69 4.10 -16.98 27.25
N ILE A 70 4.27 -16.99 28.58
CA ILE A 70 4.83 -15.84 29.31
C ILE A 70 6.16 -16.19 29.98
N ILE A 71 6.23 -17.27 30.74
CA ILE A 71 7.42 -17.70 31.48
C ILE A 71 7.71 -19.16 31.13
N ASP A 72 8.97 -19.47 30.85
CA ASP A 72 9.42 -20.85 30.70
C ASP A 72 9.53 -21.51 32.08
N PRO A 73 8.75 -22.56 32.39
CA PRO A 73 8.76 -23.17 33.72
C PRO A 73 10.07 -23.89 34.05
N LYS A 74 10.89 -24.23 33.05
CA LYS A 74 12.20 -24.89 33.26
C LYS A 74 13.31 -23.89 33.54
N THR A 75 13.24 -22.70 32.95
CA THR A 75 14.32 -21.70 33.05
C THR A 75 13.93 -20.46 33.86
N ASN A 76 12.65 -20.33 34.23
CA ASN A 76 12.04 -19.18 34.89
C ASN A 76 12.27 -17.84 34.15
N LYS A 77 12.64 -17.90 32.86
CA LYS A 77 12.86 -16.74 32.00
C LYS A 77 11.60 -16.42 31.20
N LYS A 78 11.43 -15.14 30.87
CA LYS A 78 10.33 -14.70 30.00
C LYS A 78 10.50 -15.25 28.58
N HIS A 79 9.42 -15.77 28.02
CA HIS A 79 9.37 -16.10 26.60
C HIS A 79 9.50 -14.82 25.76
N PRO A 80 10.16 -14.88 24.57
CA PRO A 80 10.19 -13.76 23.66
C PRO A 80 8.78 -13.44 23.16
N MET A 81 8.49 -12.14 22.96
CA MET A 81 7.17 -11.62 22.55
C MET A 81 6.59 -12.31 21.30
N SER A 82 7.46 -12.79 20.40
CA SER A 82 7.06 -13.56 19.23
C SER A 82 6.25 -14.82 19.56
N LYS A 83 6.43 -15.43 20.74
CA LYS A 83 5.62 -16.59 21.18
C LYS A 83 4.18 -16.23 21.55
N LEU A 84 3.92 -15.00 21.98
CA LEU A 84 2.57 -14.48 22.25
C LEU A 84 1.88 -13.98 20.98
N GLU A 85 2.63 -13.31 20.10
CA GLU A 85 2.07 -12.73 18.88
C GLU A 85 1.76 -13.77 17.80
N THR A 86 2.54 -14.85 17.71
CA THR A 86 2.40 -15.85 16.63
C THR A 86 1.03 -16.55 16.64
N PRO A 87 0.47 -16.97 17.80
CA PRO A 87 -0.89 -17.50 17.84
C PRO A 87 -1.96 -16.46 17.49
N LEU A 88 -1.82 -15.22 17.96
CA LEU A 88 -2.79 -14.15 17.73
C LEU A 88 -2.83 -13.66 16.27
N LYS A 89 -1.78 -13.96 15.50
CA LYS A 89 -1.65 -13.66 14.07
C LYS A 89 -2.06 -14.82 13.15
N LYS A 90 -2.50 -15.95 13.70
CA LYS A 90 -2.79 -17.16 12.92
C LYS A 90 -4.30 -17.38 12.78
N LEU A 91 -4.79 -17.33 11.55
CA LEU A 91 -6.20 -17.54 11.16
C LEU A 91 -6.84 -18.79 11.79
N VAL A 92 -6.07 -19.87 11.92
CA VAL A 92 -6.56 -21.15 12.47
C VAL A 92 -7.09 -21.04 13.90
N TYR A 93 -6.61 -20.10 14.70
CA TYR A 93 -7.10 -19.93 16.08
C TYR A 93 -8.49 -19.28 16.14
N GLY A 94 -8.92 -18.61 15.08
CA GLY A 94 -10.31 -18.17 14.89
C GLY A 94 -11.17 -19.15 14.09
N GLY A 95 -10.63 -20.31 13.69
CA GLY A 95 -11.32 -21.27 12.82
C GLY A 95 -11.26 -20.93 11.33
N TYR A 96 -10.35 -20.05 10.92
CA TYR A 96 -10.19 -19.62 9.52
C TYR A 96 -8.96 -20.23 8.88
N ILE A 97 -9.02 -20.42 7.56
CA ILE A 97 -7.88 -20.80 6.71
C ILE A 97 -7.74 -19.71 5.64
N SER A 98 -6.52 -19.33 5.27
CA SER A 98 -6.34 -18.36 4.18
C SER A 98 -6.81 -18.96 2.86
N SER A 99 -7.59 -18.20 2.08
CA SER A 99 -7.93 -18.57 0.70
C SER A 99 -6.78 -18.30 -0.28
N PHE A 100 -5.76 -17.55 0.17
CA PHE A 100 -4.57 -17.24 -0.61
C PHE A 100 -3.66 -18.46 -0.70
N SER A 101 -3.49 -19.02 -1.90
CA SER A 101 -2.50 -20.06 -2.17
C SER A 101 -1.23 -19.43 -2.73
N LYS A 102 -0.05 -19.94 -2.32
CA LYS A 102 1.24 -19.51 -2.90
C LYS A 102 1.36 -19.83 -4.40
N ASP A 103 0.54 -20.76 -4.90
CA ASP A 103 0.52 -21.17 -6.30
C ASP A 103 -0.37 -20.27 -7.17
N LYS A 104 -1.25 -19.45 -6.58
CA LYS A 104 -1.95 -18.36 -7.28
C LYS A 104 -1.00 -17.17 -7.46
N ASN A 105 -0.09 -17.29 -8.43
CA ASN A 105 0.66 -16.17 -8.97
C ASN A 105 -0.16 -15.29 -9.94
N ASN A 106 -1.46 -15.53 -10.09
CA ASN A 106 -2.35 -14.66 -10.87
C ASN A 106 -2.58 -13.36 -10.10
N THR A 107 -1.63 -12.43 -10.24
CA THR A 107 -1.76 -11.04 -9.81
C THR A 107 -2.78 -10.26 -10.62
N ASP A 108 -3.20 -10.81 -11.77
CA ASP A 108 -4.08 -10.16 -12.75
C ASP A 108 -5.50 -9.89 -12.24
N GLU A 109 -5.95 -10.58 -11.18
CA GLU A 109 -7.25 -10.33 -10.54
C GLU A 109 -7.25 -9.08 -9.63
N PHE A 110 -6.07 -8.60 -9.22
CA PHE A 110 -5.93 -7.46 -8.30
C PHE A 110 -5.51 -6.20 -9.07
N LYS A 111 -6.20 -5.08 -8.84
CA LYS A 111 -5.94 -3.81 -9.55
C LYS A 111 -4.70 -3.10 -9.01
N SER A 112 -4.19 -3.50 -7.84
CA SER A 112 -2.99 -2.91 -7.25
C SER A 112 -2.24 -3.86 -6.31
N ILE A 113 -0.97 -3.51 -6.03
CA ILE A 113 -0.14 -4.17 -5.01
C ILE A 113 -0.76 -4.01 -3.61
N GLU A 114 -1.42 -2.87 -3.34
CA GLU A 114 -2.12 -2.64 -2.06
C GLU A 114 -3.25 -3.66 -1.88
N GLU A 115 -4.09 -3.86 -2.91
CA GLU A 115 -5.19 -4.83 -2.89
C GLU A 115 -4.70 -6.27 -2.69
N LEU A 116 -3.64 -6.66 -3.40
CA LEU A 116 -3.03 -7.98 -3.26
C LEU A 116 -2.51 -8.23 -1.84
N GLU A 117 -1.80 -7.26 -1.26
CA GLU A 117 -1.25 -7.38 0.08
C GLU A 117 -2.36 -7.37 1.14
N LEU A 118 -3.39 -6.53 0.99
CA LEU A 118 -4.58 -6.55 1.85
C LEU A 118 -5.21 -7.95 1.88
N TYR A 119 -5.41 -8.55 0.70
CA TYR A 119 -5.96 -9.89 0.57
C TYR A 119 -5.09 -10.95 1.24
N LYS A 120 -3.76 -10.92 1.06
CA LYS A 120 -2.82 -11.84 1.75
C LYS A 120 -2.92 -11.76 3.27
N PHE A 121 -3.15 -10.56 3.81
CA PHE A 121 -3.29 -10.35 5.25
C PHE A 121 -4.73 -10.59 5.76
N ALA A 122 -5.68 -10.95 4.89
CA ALA A 122 -7.12 -11.03 5.18
C ALA A 122 -7.68 -9.72 5.76
N LEU A 123 -7.29 -8.60 5.15
CA LEU A 123 -7.74 -7.26 5.47
C LEU A 123 -8.49 -6.66 4.29
N LYS A 124 -9.48 -5.81 4.60
CA LYS A 124 -10.07 -4.89 3.63
C LYS A 124 -10.22 -3.51 4.24
N LYS A 125 -10.25 -2.49 3.38
CA LYS A 125 -10.41 -1.09 3.79
C LYS A 125 -11.90 -0.79 3.98
N SER A 126 -12.27 -0.20 5.11
CA SER A 126 -13.62 0.31 5.34
C SER A 126 -13.76 1.75 4.84
N ASN A 127 -15.00 2.22 4.76
CA ASN A 127 -15.34 3.55 4.24
C ASN A 127 -14.71 4.71 5.02
N ASP A 128 -14.35 4.48 6.29
CA ASP A 128 -13.66 5.44 7.17
C ASP A 128 -12.12 5.34 7.09
N ASN A 129 -11.59 4.66 6.06
CA ASN A 129 -10.16 4.38 5.87
C ASN A 129 -9.50 3.56 6.99
N THR A 130 -10.27 2.85 7.81
CA THR A 130 -9.73 1.86 8.75
C THR A 130 -9.64 0.47 8.10
N TYR A 131 -8.99 -0.48 8.78
CA TYR A 131 -8.90 -1.87 8.32
C TYR A 131 -9.91 -2.73 9.07
N ILE A 132 -10.59 -3.60 8.33
CA ILE A 132 -11.50 -4.60 8.87
C ILE A 132 -11.13 -5.99 8.34
N PHE A 133 -11.66 -7.02 8.96
CA PHE A 133 -11.41 -8.41 8.58
C PHE A 133 -12.08 -8.72 7.24
N ASP A 134 -11.34 -9.32 6.31
CA ASP A 134 -11.87 -9.70 5.00
C ASP A 134 -12.28 -11.18 4.98
N TYR A 135 -13.59 -11.41 4.81
CA TYR A 135 -14.12 -12.76 4.69
C TYR A 135 -13.85 -13.39 3.33
N ASP A 136 -13.68 -12.58 2.28
CA ASP A 136 -13.43 -13.08 0.92
C ASP A 136 -12.00 -13.62 0.78
N ALA A 137 -11.12 -13.23 1.71
CA ALA A 137 -9.74 -13.66 1.83
C ALA A 137 -9.53 -14.91 2.72
N VAL A 138 -10.60 -15.49 3.25
CA VAL A 138 -10.53 -16.66 4.14
C VAL A 138 -11.61 -17.70 3.85
N ILE A 139 -11.33 -18.93 4.26
CA ILE A 139 -12.26 -20.05 4.26
C ILE A 139 -12.59 -20.36 5.71
N ILE A 140 -13.88 -20.39 6.05
CA ILE A 140 -14.35 -20.85 7.36
C ILE A 140 -14.16 -22.37 7.41
N SER A 141 -13.27 -22.84 8.27
CA SER A 141 -12.99 -24.27 8.39
C SER A 141 -14.11 -24.97 9.13
N LYS A 142 -14.72 -25.98 8.49
CA LYS A 142 -15.71 -26.86 9.15
C LYS A 142 -15.05 -27.85 10.13
N ASN A 143 -13.75 -28.09 9.99
CA ASN A 143 -13.01 -29.12 10.74
C ASN A 143 -12.05 -28.54 11.79
N ILE A 144 -11.84 -27.23 11.81
CA ILE A 144 -11.01 -26.55 12.81
C ILE A 144 -11.92 -25.65 13.63
N CYS A 145 -12.26 -26.10 14.85
CA CYS A 145 -12.97 -25.26 15.78
C CYS A 145 -12.00 -24.20 16.33
N GLY A 146 -12.29 -22.92 16.07
CA GLY A 146 -11.49 -21.82 16.59
C GLY A 146 -11.37 -21.89 18.11
N THR A 147 -10.18 -21.67 18.64
CA THR A 147 -9.93 -21.65 20.09
C THR A 147 -10.35 -20.30 20.71
N ILE A 148 -10.39 -19.25 19.90
CA ILE A 148 -10.81 -17.89 20.30
C ILE A 148 -12.16 -17.62 19.63
N ASP A 149 -13.07 -16.98 20.37
CA ASP A 149 -14.36 -16.56 19.81
C ASP A 149 -14.16 -15.67 18.57
N ALA A 150 -15.05 -15.82 17.59
CA ALA A 150 -14.87 -15.22 16.28
C ALA A 150 -14.77 -13.70 16.32
N GLU A 151 -15.46 -13.03 17.23
CA GLU A 151 -15.52 -11.57 17.30
C GLU A 151 -14.26 -10.98 17.94
N SER A 152 -13.82 -11.55 19.08
CA SER A 152 -12.56 -11.15 19.70
C SER A 152 -11.36 -11.48 18.83
N PHE A 153 -11.38 -12.64 18.15
CA PHE A 153 -10.33 -13.02 17.22
C PHE A 153 -10.17 -11.98 16.11
N LYS A 154 -11.25 -11.59 15.42
CA LYS A 154 -11.19 -10.62 14.32
C LYS A 154 -10.58 -9.30 14.75
N LYS A 155 -11.01 -8.75 15.89
CA LYS A 155 -10.50 -7.48 16.41
C LYS A 155 -8.99 -7.53 16.66
N VAL A 156 -8.52 -8.60 17.30
CA VAL A 156 -7.08 -8.77 17.62
C VAL A 156 -6.27 -9.05 16.35
N TYR A 157 -6.78 -9.91 15.47
CA TYR A 157 -6.13 -10.26 14.21
C TYR A 157 -5.97 -9.03 13.31
N VAL A 158 -7.04 -8.25 13.10
CA VAL A 158 -7.02 -7.03 12.28
C VAL A 158 -5.98 -6.03 12.81
N PHE A 159 -5.90 -5.84 14.12
CA PHE A 159 -4.90 -4.97 14.73
C PHE A 159 -3.46 -5.41 14.40
N PHE A 160 -3.13 -6.69 14.60
CA PHE A 160 -1.78 -7.17 14.33
C PHE A 160 -1.44 -7.25 12.84
N SER A 161 -2.42 -7.64 12.01
CA SER A 161 -2.26 -7.74 10.56
C SER A 161 -2.09 -6.36 9.93
N SER A 162 -2.83 -5.35 10.39
CA SER A 162 -2.65 -3.96 9.93
C SER A 162 -1.26 -3.42 10.28
N LEU A 163 -0.73 -3.71 11.48
CA LEU A 163 0.65 -3.35 11.83
C LEU A 163 1.69 -4.02 10.93
N ASN A 164 1.48 -5.28 10.54
CA ASN A 164 2.37 -5.99 9.61
C ASN A 164 2.22 -5.44 8.17
N PHE A 165 1.00 -5.16 7.74
CA PHE A 165 0.70 -4.55 6.47
C PHE A 165 1.38 -3.18 6.33
N SER A 166 1.19 -2.27 7.29
CA SER A 166 1.82 -0.94 7.27
C SER A 166 3.35 -0.94 7.41
N LYS A 167 3.95 -2.05 7.86
CA LYS A 167 5.41 -2.23 7.85
C LYS A 167 5.93 -2.59 6.46
N ASN A 168 5.17 -3.37 5.70
CA ASN A 168 5.57 -3.92 4.42
C ASN A 168 5.03 -3.14 3.22
N VAL A 169 3.97 -2.36 3.42
CA VAL A 169 3.27 -1.58 2.40
C VAL A 169 3.23 -0.12 2.81
N ASP A 170 3.70 0.75 1.92
CA ASP A 170 3.66 2.19 2.11
C ASP A 170 2.27 2.75 1.75
N VAL A 171 1.44 2.89 2.78
CA VAL A 171 0.03 3.32 2.70
C VAL A 171 -0.16 4.84 2.87
N THR A 172 0.92 5.62 2.94
CA THR A 172 0.78 7.08 3.04
C THR A 172 0.13 7.63 1.77
N PRO A 173 -0.57 8.78 1.82
CA PRO A 173 -1.09 9.42 0.62
C PRO A 173 -0.02 9.49 -0.48
N ASN A 174 -0.42 9.24 -1.73
CA ASN A 174 0.48 9.47 -2.85
C ASN A 174 0.81 10.96 -2.91
N PHE A 175 2.09 11.27 -3.08
CA PHE A 175 2.60 12.61 -3.31
C PHE A 175 3.54 12.58 -4.50
N LEU A 176 3.79 13.75 -5.10
CA LEU A 176 4.67 13.86 -6.26
C LEU A 176 6.02 13.16 -6.03
N PHE A 177 6.40 12.26 -6.94
CA PHE A 177 7.65 11.49 -6.91
C PHE A 177 7.78 10.41 -5.81
N LYS A 178 6.74 10.12 -5.02
CA LYS A 178 6.80 9.13 -3.92
C LYS A 178 7.51 7.82 -4.29
N LYS A 179 7.17 7.24 -5.45
CA LYS A 179 7.76 5.97 -5.91
C LYS A 179 9.17 6.09 -6.47
N LYS A 180 9.58 7.30 -6.83
CA LYS A 180 10.85 7.62 -7.50
C LYS A 180 11.88 8.22 -6.55
N LEU A 181 11.46 8.64 -5.36
CA LEU A 181 12.31 9.38 -4.42
C LEU A 181 13.13 8.42 -3.53
N HIS A 182 14.46 8.49 -3.68
CA HIS A 182 15.43 7.68 -2.95
C HIS A 182 16.37 8.55 -2.13
N CYS A 183 16.74 8.06 -0.95
CA CYS A 183 17.79 8.66 -0.14
C CYS A 183 19.16 8.15 -0.59
N SER A 184 20.19 8.99 -0.49
CA SER A 184 21.60 8.59 -0.67
C SER A 184 22.03 7.35 0.11
N CYS A 185 21.41 7.05 1.26
CA CYS A 185 21.66 5.80 2.01
C CYS A 185 21.04 4.54 1.40
N GLY A 186 20.37 4.66 0.25
CA GLY A 186 19.61 3.60 -0.42
C GLY A 186 18.21 3.35 0.17
N GLY A 187 17.81 4.09 1.21
CA GLY A 187 16.47 4.01 1.77
C GLY A 187 15.43 4.77 0.93
N LYS A 188 14.16 4.35 1.00
CA LYS A 188 13.04 5.11 0.42
C LYS A 188 12.59 6.21 1.36
N PHE A 189 12.05 7.28 0.79
CA PHE A 189 11.37 8.33 1.53
C PHE A 189 9.88 8.02 1.67
N ILE A 190 9.33 8.29 2.84
CA ILE A 190 7.90 8.13 3.15
C ILE A 190 7.38 9.38 3.85
N GLU A 191 6.08 9.61 3.82
CA GLU A 191 5.46 10.66 4.65
C GLU A 191 5.22 10.11 6.07
N SER A 192 5.92 10.63 7.08
CA SER A 192 5.83 10.08 8.45
C SER A 192 4.91 10.84 9.38
N GLN A 193 4.67 12.12 9.08
CA GLN A 193 3.74 13.03 9.75
C GLN A 193 3.17 13.96 8.68
N ASP A 194 2.03 14.61 8.95
CA ASP A 194 1.48 15.61 8.03
C ASP A 194 2.58 16.59 7.61
N LYS A 195 2.87 16.63 6.30
CA LYS A 195 3.88 17.50 5.66
C LYS A 195 5.35 17.19 5.97
N ILE A 196 5.68 16.02 6.53
CA ILE A 196 7.09 15.61 6.73
C ILE A 196 7.39 14.34 5.93
N ILE A 197 8.41 14.45 5.07
CA ILE A 197 8.98 13.32 4.35
C ILE A 197 10.25 12.85 5.08
N GLU A 198 10.32 11.56 5.43
CA GLU A 198 11.47 10.98 6.11
C GLU A 198 12.02 9.74 5.41
N CYS A 199 13.34 9.56 5.47
CA CYS A 199 13.97 8.30 5.11
C CYS A 199 13.95 7.35 6.31
N LYS A 200 13.19 6.26 6.23
CA LYS A 200 13.13 5.23 7.30
C LYS A 200 14.49 4.65 7.71
N LYS A 201 15.45 4.60 6.78
CA LYS A 201 16.76 3.96 7.02
C LYS A 201 17.73 4.86 7.78
N CYS A 202 17.84 6.14 7.42
CA CYS A 202 18.80 7.06 8.03
C CYS A 202 18.15 8.20 8.83
N GLN A 203 16.81 8.20 8.95
CA GLN A 203 16.02 9.17 9.71
C GLN A 203 16.19 10.63 9.25
N LEU A 204 16.67 10.83 8.03
CA LEU A 204 16.74 12.15 7.39
C LEU A 204 15.33 12.65 7.10
N LYS A 205 15.03 13.90 7.50
CA LYS A 205 13.69 14.50 7.40
C LYS A 205 13.71 15.77 6.59
N PHE A 206 12.63 16.00 5.85
CA PHE A 206 12.39 17.21 5.09
C PHE A 206 10.95 17.67 5.28
N ILE A 207 10.74 18.99 5.23
CA ILE A 207 9.41 19.55 5.00
C ILE A 207 9.01 19.16 3.57
N LYS A 208 7.86 18.49 3.43
CA LYS A 208 7.34 17.93 2.18
C LYS A 208 7.34 18.97 1.07
N ASP A 209 6.68 20.10 1.29
CA ASP A 209 6.55 21.14 0.26
C ASP A 209 7.91 21.68 -0.18
N ASN A 210 8.82 21.93 0.76
CA ASN A 210 10.16 22.43 0.44
C ASN A 210 10.94 21.44 -0.43
N LEU A 211 10.90 20.14 -0.09
CA LEU A 211 11.59 19.12 -0.88
C LEU A 211 10.98 18.96 -2.27
N LEU A 212 9.64 18.90 -2.36
CA LEU A 212 8.95 18.77 -3.64
C LEU A 212 9.18 19.99 -4.53
N ASN A 213 9.16 21.20 -3.96
CA ASN A 213 9.44 22.44 -4.70
C ASN A 213 10.86 22.41 -5.28
N PHE A 214 11.85 22.08 -4.46
CA PHE A 214 13.24 21.96 -4.87
C PHE A 214 13.44 20.94 -6.00
N ILE A 215 12.71 19.80 -5.96
CA ILE A 215 12.76 18.80 -7.02
C ILE A 215 12.15 19.33 -8.32
N ILE A 216 10.97 19.98 -8.26
CA ILE A 216 10.33 20.55 -9.44
C ILE A 216 11.23 21.61 -10.07
N GLU A 217 11.77 22.55 -9.29
CA GLU A 217 12.70 23.58 -9.76
C GLU A 217 13.91 22.95 -10.49
N THR A 218 14.46 21.87 -9.93
CA THR A 218 15.58 21.17 -10.55
C THR A 218 15.20 20.45 -11.86
N ILE A 219 13.99 19.89 -11.94
CA ILE A 219 13.48 19.31 -13.18
C ILE A 219 13.30 20.40 -14.24
N ILE A 220 12.76 21.57 -13.87
CA ILE A 220 12.60 22.70 -14.79
C ILE A 220 13.95 23.13 -15.34
N ASP A 221 14.92 23.35 -14.44
CA ASP A 221 16.25 23.85 -14.81
C ASP A 221 17.05 22.86 -15.66
N LYS A 222 17.07 21.57 -15.30
CA LYS A 222 17.98 20.60 -15.92
C LYS A 222 17.35 19.70 -16.98
N VAL A 223 16.05 19.46 -16.89
CA VAL A 223 15.33 18.58 -17.84
C VAL A 223 14.57 19.42 -18.84
N LEU A 224 13.71 20.31 -18.36
CA LEU A 224 12.77 20.99 -19.25
C LEU A 224 13.45 22.13 -20.02
N SER A 225 14.42 22.80 -19.42
CA SER A 225 15.10 23.93 -20.06
C SER A 225 16.19 23.54 -21.05
N ASP A 226 16.69 22.30 -21.00
CA ASP A 226 17.60 21.75 -22.01
C ASP A 226 16.80 21.11 -23.14
N LYS A 227 16.95 21.62 -24.37
CA LYS A 227 16.16 21.18 -25.53
C LYS A 227 16.36 19.69 -25.86
N SER A 228 17.57 19.15 -25.66
CA SER A 228 17.85 17.73 -25.91
C SER A 228 17.15 16.85 -24.88
N ASN A 229 17.24 17.20 -23.60
CA ASN A 229 16.58 16.47 -22.51
C ASN A 229 15.05 16.58 -22.60
N PHE A 230 14.52 17.76 -22.91
CA PHE A 230 13.09 17.95 -23.12
C PHE A 230 12.56 17.13 -24.30
N ASN A 231 13.31 17.06 -25.42
CA ASN A 231 12.95 16.22 -26.55
C ASN A 231 12.91 14.73 -26.16
N LYS A 232 13.88 14.24 -25.36
CA LYS A 232 13.82 12.86 -24.83
C LYS A 232 12.58 12.66 -23.97
N PHE A 233 12.30 13.59 -23.05
CA PHE A 233 11.13 13.56 -22.17
C PHE A 233 9.81 13.49 -22.97
N LYS A 234 9.67 14.30 -24.03
CA LYS A 234 8.52 14.31 -24.92
C LYS A 234 8.42 13.04 -25.80
N ASN A 235 9.56 12.55 -26.28
CA ASN A 235 9.62 11.38 -27.17
C ASN A 235 9.14 10.09 -26.48
N GLU A 236 9.38 9.92 -25.19
CA GLU A 236 8.89 8.77 -24.42
C GLU A 236 7.36 8.65 -24.48
N ILE A 237 6.64 9.76 -24.33
CA ILE A 237 5.18 9.77 -24.44
C ILE A 237 4.72 9.53 -25.88
N ASN A 238 5.38 10.16 -26.86
CA ASN A 238 5.07 9.97 -28.27
C ASN A 238 5.28 8.51 -28.73
N TYR A 239 6.34 7.86 -28.25
CA TYR A 239 6.63 6.46 -28.56
C TYR A 239 5.49 5.55 -28.07
N LYS A 240 4.99 5.79 -26.86
CA LYS A 240 3.86 5.03 -26.31
C LYS A 240 2.57 5.26 -27.10
N ILE A 241 2.27 6.50 -27.48
CA ILE A 241 1.12 6.81 -28.35
C ILE A 241 1.24 6.05 -29.66
N LYS A 242 2.42 6.09 -30.31
CA LYS A 242 2.66 5.38 -31.57
C LYS A 242 2.47 3.87 -31.43
N SER A 243 3.02 3.27 -30.37
CA SER A 243 2.87 1.84 -30.09
C SER A 243 1.40 1.44 -29.86
N LEU A 244 0.62 2.30 -29.17
CA LEU A 244 -0.81 2.09 -28.98
C LEU A 244 -1.59 2.18 -30.29
N ASP A 245 -1.28 3.18 -31.13
CA ASP A 245 -1.90 3.33 -32.46
C ASP A 245 -1.59 2.12 -33.38
N GLU A 246 -0.36 1.61 -33.36
CA GLU A 246 0.03 0.38 -34.07
C GLU A 246 -0.74 -0.85 -33.55
N THR A 247 -0.89 -0.96 -32.22
CA THR A 247 -1.67 -2.03 -31.59
C THR A 247 -3.15 -1.95 -31.98
N PHE A 248 -3.73 -0.74 -32.00
CA PHE A 248 -5.11 -0.52 -32.43
C PHE A 248 -5.35 -1.01 -33.87
N LEU A 249 -4.43 -0.70 -34.78
CA LEU A 249 -4.48 -1.17 -36.17
C LEU A 249 -4.41 -2.70 -36.24
N LEU A 250 -3.51 -3.32 -35.47
CA LEU A 250 -3.37 -4.77 -35.42
C LEU A 250 -4.63 -5.46 -34.90
N LEU A 251 -5.23 -4.95 -33.81
CA LEU A 251 -6.48 -5.46 -33.25
C LEU A 251 -7.67 -5.28 -34.20
N THR A 252 -7.74 -4.14 -34.89
CA THR A 252 -8.78 -3.88 -35.90
C THR A 252 -8.67 -4.88 -37.06
N LYS A 253 -7.45 -5.16 -37.53
CA LYS A 253 -7.20 -6.18 -38.57
C LYS A 253 -7.55 -7.59 -38.07
N LYS A 254 -7.19 -7.94 -36.83
CA LYS A 254 -7.55 -9.20 -36.18
C LYS A 254 -9.07 -9.37 -36.12
N ARG A 255 -9.81 -8.33 -35.72
CA ARG A 255 -11.28 -8.30 -35.71
C ARG A 255 -11.84 -8.57 -37.10
N PHE A 256 -11.37 -7.83 -38.11
CA PHE A 256 -11.82 -7.98 -39.49
C PHE A 256 -11.58 -9.41 -40.03
N ASN A 257 -10.39 -9.95 -39.79
CA ASN A 257 -10.05 -11.32 -40.21
C ASN A 257 -10.97 -12.36 -39.55
N LYS A 258 -11.25 -12.23 -38.24
CA LYS A 258 -12.15 -13.15 -37.54
C LYS A 258 -13.58 -13.05 -38.05
N THR A 259 -14.07 -11.85 -38.35
CA THR A 259 -15.38 -11.67 -39.00
C THR A 259 -15.40 -12.31 -40.38
N LYS A 260 -14.34 -12.13 -41.18
CA LYS A 260 -14.24 -12.76 -42.51
C LYS A 260 -14.25 -14.29 -42.41
N GLU A 261 -13.45 -14.86 -41.51
CA GLU A 261 -13.40 -16.31 -41.26
C GLU A 261 -14.79 -16.87 -40.93
N TYR A 262 -15.55 -16.19 -40.07
CA TYR A 262 -16.93 -16.59 -39.73
C TYR A 262 -17.88 -16.52 -40.93
N LEU A 263 -17.79 -15.46 -41.75
CA LEU A 263 -18.66 -15.29 -42.92
C LEU A 263 -18.37 -16.27 -44.04
N THR A 264 -17.13 -16.76 -44.17
CA THR A 264 -16.71 -17.71 -45.20
C THR A 264 -16.81 -19.17 -44.75
N PHE A 265 -17.38 -19.43 -43.57
CA PHE A 265 -17.34 -20.74 -42.93
C PHE A 265 -18.42 -21.68 -43.48
N ASN A 266 -18.00 -22.80 -44.09
CA ASN A 266 -18.91 -23.88 -44.54
C ASN A 266 -19.18 -24.85 -43.38
N SER A 267 -20.28 -24.60 -42.65
CA SER A 267 -21.13 -25.44 -41.74
C SER A 267 -20.70 -26.80 -41.13
N SER A 268 -19.47 -27.28 -41.30
CA SER A 268 -19.07 -28.67 -41.02
C SER A 268 -18.09 -28.84 -39.86
N SER A 269 -17.68 -27.77 -39.17
CA SER A 269 -16.79 -27.88 -38.01
C SER A 269 -17.08 -26.83 -36.95
N GLY A 270 -17.68 -27.23 -35.82
CA GLY A 270 -17.53 -26.69 -34.44
C GLY A 270 -17.49 -25.18 -34.12
N PHE A 271 -17.51 -24.27 -35.08
CA PHE A 271 -17.39 -22.82 -34.87
C PHE A 271 -18.79 -22.24 -34.71
N ASP A 272 -19.38 -22.49 -33.55
CA ASP A 272 -20.71 -21.99 -33.25
C ASP A 272 -20.72 -20.45 -33.07
N LYS A 273 -21.91 -19.87 -33.25
CA LYS A 273 -22.17 -18.44 -33.14
C LYS A 273 -21.73 -17.85 -31.79
N ASN A 274 -21.79 -18.63 -30.72
CA ASN A 274 -21.43 -18.19 -29.37
C ASN A 274 -19.91 -18.05 -29.23
N THR A 275 -19.16 -19.00 -29.78
CA THR A 275 -17.69 -18.97 -29.81
C THR A 275 -17.20 -17.76 -30.61
N PHE A 276 -17.79 -17.51 -31.78
CA PHE A 276 -17.49 -16.30 -32.56
C PHE A 276 -17.79 -15.01 -31.79
N LYS A 277 -18.99 -14.94 -31.17
CA LYS A 277 -19.40 -13.78 -30.38
C LYS A 277 -18.40 -13.49 -29.26
N ASN A 278 -18.02 -14.50 -28.48
CA ASN A 278 -17.05 -14.35 -27.40
C ASN A 278 -15.68 -13.83 -27.89
N ILE A 279 -15.20 -14.33 -29.04
CA ILE A 279 -13.95 -13.85 -29.64
C ILE A 279 -14.05 -12.37 -30.03
N ILE A 280 -15.15 -11.97 -30.67
CA ILE A 280 -15.36 -10.57 -31.10
C ILE A 280 -15.53 -9.65 -29.90
N ASP A 281 -16.29 -10.06 -28.88
CA ASP A 281 -16.50 -9.29 -27.66
C ASP A 281 -15.17 -9.05 -26.94
N ASN A 282 -14.30 -10.07 -26.85
CA ASN A 282 -12.94 -9.92 -26.31
C ASN A 282 -12.10 -8.92 -27.13
N ILE A 283 -12.07 -9.04 -28.46
CA ILE A 283 -11.31 -8.12 -29.31
C ILE A 283 -11.84 -6.68 -29.19
N ASN A 284 -13.15 -6.49 -29.09
CA ASN A 284 -13.75 -5.17 -28.88
C ASN A 284 -13.37 -4.60 -27.51
N SER A 285 -13.36 -5.42 -26.46
CA SER A 285 -12.90 -4.99 -25.13
C SER A 285 -11.41 -4.58 -25.13
N GLU A 286 -10.56 -5.33 -25.84
CA GLU A 286 -9.15 -4.97 -26.05
C GLU A 286 -9.01 -3.64 -26.81
N LEU A 287 -9.80 -3.43 -27.87
CA LEU A 287 -9.84 -2.18 -28.65
C LEU A 287 -10.26 -0.98 -27.80
N ASP A 288 -11.31 -1.13 -27.00
CA ASP A 288 -11.80 -0.06 -26.12
C ASP A 288 -10.78 0.30 -25.05
N THR A 289 -10.15 -0.71 -24.45
CA THR A 289 -9.07 -0.52 -23.46
C THR A 289 -7.88 0.20 -24.08
N ASN A 290 -7.44 -0.22 -25.27
CA ASN A 290 -6.36 0.42 -26.00
C ASN A 290 -6.70 1.88 -26.34
N LYS A 291 -7.90 2.15 -26.86
CA LYS A 291 -8.37 3.49 -27.20
C LYS A 291 -8.38 4.41 -25.97
N ASN A 292 -8.93 3.94 -24.85
CA ASN A 292 -8.97 4.70 -23.61
C ASN A 292 -7.56 5.02 -23.11
N THR A 293 -6.66 4.04 -23.18
CA THR A 293 -5.25 4.23 -22.81
C THR A 293 -4.57 5.27 -23.72
N CYS A 294 -4.78 5.19 -25.03
CA CYS A 294 -4.23 6.16 -25.99
C CYS A 294 -4.75 7.58 -25.73
N CYS A 295 -6.04 7.74 -25.44
CA CYS A 295 -6.62 9.03 -25.04
C CYS A 295 -5.95 9.61 -23.79
N GLU A 296 -5.68 8.80 -22.76
CA GLU A 296 -4.96 9.27 -21.57
C GLU A 296 -3.54 9.72 -21.88
N TYR A 297 -2.81 9.00 -22.76
CA TYR A 297 -1.49 9.42 -23.19
C TYR A 297 -1.50 10.71 -24.02
N ARG A 298 -2.51 10.91 -24.89
CA ARG A 298 -2.67 12.18 -25.62
C ARG A 298 -2.93 13.35 -24.67
N LYS A 299 -3.76 13.17 -23.63
CA LYS A 299 -3.92 14.18 -22.57
C LYS A 299 -2.58 14.50 -21.89
N LYS A 300 -1.76 13.49 -21.58
CA LYS A 300 -0.40 13.72 -21.02
C LYS A 300 0.46 14.55 -21.97
N LEU A 301 0.41 14.27 -23.28
CA LEU A 301 1.13 15.03 -24.29
C LEU A 301 0.68 16.50 -24.34
N ASP A 302 -0.61 16.79 -24.13
CA ASP A 302 -1.11 18.17 -24.08
C ASP A 302 -0.46 18.98 -22.94
N TYR A 303 -0.33 18.38 -21.74
CA TYR A 303 0.39 19.01 -20.62
C TYR A 303 1.86 19.28 -20.95
N ILE A 304 2.52 18.34 -21.64
CA ILE A 304 3.92 18.50 -22.05
C ILE A 304 4.05 19.58 -23.14
N THR A 305 3.10 19.64 -24.07
CA THR A 305 3.09 20.64 -25.15
C THR A 305 2.88 22.05 -24.59
N PHE A 306 2.06 22.20 -23.55
CA PHE A 306 1.96 23.47 -22.82
C PHE A 306 3.34 23.90 -22.29
N LEU A 307 4.07 23.00 -21.62
CA LEU A 307 5.41 23.29 -21.13
C LEU A 307 6.38 23.70 -22.25
N GLU A 308 6.33 23.00 -23.39
CA GLU A 308 7.15 23.32 -24.56
C GLU A 308 6.87 24.73 -25.09
N ASN A 309 5.60 25.08 -25.23
CA ASN A 309 5.18 26.39 -25.72
C ASN A 309 5.63 27.49 -24.77
N THR A 310 5.41 27.35 -23.46
CA THR A 310 5.86 28.32 -22.45
C THR A 310 7.37 28.48 -22.43
N LEU A 311 8.13 27.39 -22.66
CA LEU A 311 9.60 27.44 -22.78
C LEU A 311 10.07 28.06 -24.10
N SER A 312 9.30 27.94 -25.17
CA SER A 312 9.62 28.50 -26.49
C SER A 312 9.49 30.02 -26.55
N GLU A 313 8.78 30.63 -25.60
CA GLU A 313 8.68 32.09 -25.42
C GLU A 313 9.95 32.71 -24.81
N LYS A 314 11.00 31.90 -24.53
CA LYS A 314 12.31 32.40 -24.10
C LYS A 314 12.97 33.20 -25.23
N ASN A 315 12.90 34.53 -25.14
CA ASN A 315 13.86 35.40 -25.81
C ASN A 315 15.10 35.54 -24.90
N GLU A 316 16.29 35.20 -25.42
CA GLU A 316 17.52 34.93 -24.66
C GLU A 316 18.09 36.13 -23.87
N GLU A 317 17.52 37.33 -23.98
CA GLU A 317 18.21 38.56 -23.56
C GLU A 317 17.82 39.12 -22.18
N GLN A 318 16.85 38.56 -21.46
CA GLN A 318 16.43 39.11 -20.15
C GLN A 318 16.23 38.05 -19.07
N LYS A 319 17.11 38.10 -18.05
CA LYS A 319 17.09 37.21 -16.88
C LYS A 319 15.73 37.19 -16.17
N ASP A 320 15.08 38.36 -16.05
CA ASP A 320 13.78 38.51 -15.39
C ASP A 320 12.65 37.78 -16.14
N ILE A 321 12.73 37.69 -17.47
CA ILE A 321 11.77 36.94 -18.30
C ILE A 321 11.94 35.43 -18.05
N ILE A 322 13.17 34.95 -17.96
CA ILE A 322 13.47 33.53 -17.71
C ILE A 322 12.95 33.11 -16.32
N GLU A 323 13.18 33.92 -15.29
CA GLU A 323 12.67 33.66 -13.93
C GLU A 323 11.13 33.62 -13.89
N LYS A 324 10.47 34.50 -14.66
CA LYS A 324 9.01 34.50 -14.79
C LYS A 324 8.48 33.24 -15.49
N ILE A 325 9.11 32.82 -16.59
CA ILE A 325 8.77 31.58 -17.32
C ILE A 325 8.92 30.36 -16.41
N TYR A 326 10.03 30.25 -15.66
CA TYR A 326 10.25 29.12 -14.74
C TYR A 326 9.23 29.10 -13.61
N SER A 327 8.88 30.27 -13.08
CA SER A 327 7.83 30.39 -12.07
C SER A 327 6.48 29.95 -12.62
N GLU A 328 6.13 30.34 -13.85
CA GLU A 328 4.88 29.93 -14.50
C GLU A 328 4.81 28.40 -14.69
N ILE A 329 5.89 27.79 -15.18
CA ILE A 329 6.00 26.34 -15.32
C ILE A 329 5.86 25.65 -13.96
N PHE A 330 6.54 26.18 -12.94
CA PHE A 330 6.46 25.66 -11.58
C PHE A 330 5.02 25.66 -11.05
N PHE A 331 4.33 26.80 -11.17
CA PHE A 331 2.93 26.91 -10.72
C PHE A 331 1.99 26.04 -11.55
N TYR A 332 2.25 25.88 -12.85
CA TYR A 332 1.49 24.99 -13.71
C TYR A 332 1.62 23.52 -13.28
N ILE A 333 2.85 23.06 -12.99
CA ILE A 333 3.10 21.71 -12.47
C ILE A 333 2.39 21.50 -11.12
N LYS A 334 2.51 22.48 -10.20
CA LYS A 334 1.86 22.41 -8.88
C LYS A 334 0.34 22.38 -8.96
N SER A 335 -0.25 23.22 -9.80
CA SER A 335 -1.71 23.29 -9.96
C SER A 335 -2.29 22.04 -10.62
N ASN A 336 -1.44 21.22 -11.25
CA ASN A 336 -1.81 19.97 -11.92
C ASN A 336 -1.05 18.76 -11.34
N GLU A 337 -0.80 18.75 -10.02
CA GLU A 337 0.09 17.77 -9.36
C GLU A 337 -0.28 16.31 -9.67
N GLU A 338 -1.57 15.95 -9.64
CA GLU A 338 -2.01 14.58 -9.94
C GLU A 338 -1.62 14.12 -11.35
N LYS A 339 -1.75 15.01 -12.34
CA LYS A 339 -1.42 14.72 -13.74
C LYS A 339 0.08 14.61 -13.92
N PHE A 340 0.83 15.56 -13.37
CA PHE A 340 2.29 15.52 -13.42
C PHE A 340 2.89 14.37 -12.62
N ASN A 341 2.26 13.92 -11.53
CA ASN A 341 2.69 12.72 -10.83
C ASN A 341 2.61 11.50 -11.75
N SER A 342 1.52 11.33 -12.49
CA SER A 342 1.39 10.24 -13.47
C SER A 342 2.41 10.36 -14.62
N ILE A 343 2.72 11.56 -15.08
CA ILE A 343 3.72 11.80 -16.13
C ILE A 343 5.13 11.47 -15.62
N PHE A 344 5.52 12.03 -14.48
CA PHE A 344 6.85 11.85 -13.91
C PHE A 344 7.09 10.43 -13.41
N GLU A 345 6.08 9.72 -12.90
CA GLU A 345 6.21 8.30 -12.55
C GLU A 345 6.61 7.43 -13.74
N GLU A 346 6.25 7.82 -14.96
CA GLU A 346 6.58 7.07 -16.16
C GLU A 346 7.92 7.48 -16.78
N ILE A 347 8.26 8.76 -16.76
CA ILE A 347 9.42 9.29 -17.50
C ILE A 347 10.68 9.40 -16.62
N ILE A 348 10.52 9.56 -15.31
CA ILE A 348 11.65 9.64 -14.39
C ILE A 348 11.88 8.26 -13.78
N ASP A 349 13.05 7.69 -13.99
CA ASP A 349 13.43 6.37 -13.45
C ASP A 349 13.61 6.43 -11.93
N TYR A 350 14.36 7.43 -11.46
CA TYR A 350 14.63 7.67 -10.04
C TYR A 350 15.03 9.13 -9.80
N ILE A 351 14.84 9.57 -8.56
CA ILE A 351 15.30 10.85 -8.01
C ILE A 351 16.01 10.54 -6.70
N LYS A 352 17.31 10.77 -6.64
CA LYS A 352 18.09 10.52 -5.43
C LYS A 352 18.47 11.83 -4.75
N VAL A 353 18.07 11.95 -3.50
CA VAL A 353 18.39 13.06 -2.60
C VAL A 353 19.70 12.76 -1.89
N VAL A 354 20.76 13.46 -2.28
CA VAL A 354 22.08 13.38 -1.64
C VAL A 354 22.25 14.59 -0.74
N VAL A 355 22.56 14.35 0.53
CA VAL A 355 22.90 15.41 1.49
C VAL A 355 24.38 15.35 1.75
N ASN A 356 25.11 16.34 1.23
CA ASN A 356 26.53 16.46 1.50
C ASN A 356 26.72 17.11 2.89
N LYS A 357 27.32 16.39 3.84
CA LYS A 357 27.55 16.87 5.22
C LYS A 357 28.89 17.60 5.39
N ASN A 358 29.68 17.71 4.32
CA ASN A 358 31.04 18.27 4.38
C ASN A 358 31.08 19.80 4.31
N GLU A 359 29.96 20.46 4.00
CA GLU A 359 29.86 21.93 4.03
C GLU A 359 29.02 22.36 5.24
N LYS A 360 29.30 23.54 5.79
CA LYS A 360 28.53 24.15 6.90
C LYS A 360 27.02 24.32 6.59
N GLN A 361 26.59 23.98 5.38
CA GLN A 361 25.21 23.91 4.92
C GLN A 361 24.95 22.57 4.24
N ALA A 362 23.82 21.93 4.56
CA ALA A 362 23.38 20.73 3.88
C ALA A 362 22.99 21.06 2.44
N LYS A 363 23.84 20.67 1.47
CA LYS A 363 23.51 20.79 0.06
C LYS A 363 22.73 19.57 -0.39
N VAL A 364 21.51 19.78 -0.88
CA VAL A 364 20.72 18.75 -1.53
C VAL A 364 21.13 18.66 -3.00
N ILE A 365 21.63 17.50 -3.42
CA ILE A 365 21.93 17.21 -4.82
C ILE A 365 20.91 16.19 -5.31
N LEU A 366 20.31 16.47 -6.47
CA LEU A 366 19.40 15.56 -7.15
C LEU A 366 20.14 14.89 -8.30
N GLU A 367 20.31 13.57 -8.15
CA GLU A 367 20.65 12.69 -9.26
C GLU A 367 19.34 12.13 -9.82
N TYR A 368 19.14 12.21 -11.13
CA TYR A 368 17.97 11.66 -11.78
C TYR A 368 18.34 11.03 -13.12
N ARG A 369 17.52 10.09 -13.55
CA ARG A 369 17.61 9.48 -14.88
C ARG A 369 16.23 9.58 -15.54
N VAL A 370 16.24 10.09 -16.77
CA VAL A 370 15.10 10.04 -17.68
C VAL A 370 15.30 8.82 -18.57
N THR A 371 14.21 8.13 -18.92
CA THR A 371 14.23 6.91 -19.73
C THR A 371 15.01 7.07 -21.05
#